data_AF-A0A358XK89-F1
#
_entry.id   AF-A0A358XK89-F1
#
_cell.length_a   1.000
_cell.length_b   1.000
_cell.length_c   1.000
_cell.angle_alpha   90.00
_cell.angle_beta   90.00
_cell.angle_gamma   90.00
#
_symmetry.space_group_name_H-M   'P 1'
#
loop_
_entity.id
_entity.type
_entity.pdbx_description
1 polymer ?
#
loop_
_entity_poly.entity_id
_entity_poly.type
_entity_poly.pdbx_seq_one_letter_code
_entity_poly.pdbx_strand_id
1 'polypeptide(L)' 'NRSVKEATGKTTSTHIANRVAQEAKALLLHTNWNISDIAYSLGFEYPSYFTNFFKKQTGMSPNQVRSGSV' A
#
# COMPACT_ATOMS: atom_id res chain seq x y z
N ASN A 1 -22.21 0.20 2.29
CA ASN A 1 -20.77 0.45 2.01
C ASN A 1 -20.55 1.04 0.61
N ARG A 2 -21.04 2.26 0.36
CA ARG A 2 -21.01 2.96 -0.93
C ARG A 2 -20.51 4.40 -0.71
N SER A 3 -19.28 4.57 -0.24
CA SER A 3 -18.83 5.89 0.26
C SER A 3 -17.42 6.30 -0.17
N VAL A 4 -16.91 5.80 -1.31
CA VAL A 4 -15.57 6.21 -1.84
C VAL A 4 -15.51 6.42 -3.36
N LYS A 5 -16.65 6.44 -4.04
CA LYS A 5 -16.74 6.84 -5.44
C LYS A 5 -17.61 8.09 -5.44
N GLU A 6 -17.09 9.30 -5.72
CA GLU A 6 -17.81 10.29 -6.54
C GLU A 6 -17.16 11.67 -6.69
N ALA A 7 -16.30 12.18 -5.81
CA ALA A 7 -16.17 13.65 -5.77
C ALA A 7 -14.86 14.30 -6.28
N THR A 8 -14.05 13.70 -7.18
CA THR A 8 -12.82 14.42 -7.63
C THR A 8 -12.11 13.95 -8.90
N GLY A 9 -12.43 12.80 -9.49
CA GLY A 9 -11.55 12.16 -10.48
C GLY A 9 -10.20 11.66 -9.90
N LYS A 10 -9.71 12.23 -8.79
CA LYS A 10 -8.76 11.66 -7.80
C LYS A 10 -9.12 12.16 -6.40
N THR A 11 -9.80 11.33 -5.61
CA THR A 11 -10.32 11.73 -4.28
C THR A 11 -9.21 12.04 -3.28
N THR A 12 -9.52 12.79 -2.21
CA THR A 12 -8.66 12.94 -1.02
C THR A 12 -8.16 11.57 -0.54
N SER A 13 -9.00 10.55 -0.66
CA SER A 13 -8.66 9.14 -0.45
C SER A 13 -7.54 8.62 -1.36
N THR A 14 -7.42 9.13 -2.59
CA THR A 14 -6.32 8.83 -3.53
C THR A 14 -5.01 9.50 -3.10
N HIS A 15 -5.07 10.74 -2.59
CA HIS A 15 -3.89 11.40 -2.03
C HIS A 15 -3.40 10.68 -0.76
N ILE A 16 -4.33 10.30 0.13
CA ILE A 16 -4.03 9.47 1.30
C ILE A 16 -3.48 8.12 0.85
N ALA A 17 -4.10 7.46 -0.13
CA ALA A 17 -3.61 6.19 -0.65
C ALA A 17 -2.20 6.27 -1.23
N ASN A 18 -1.86 7.35 -1.93
CA ASN A 18 -0.50 7.59 -2.42
C ASN A 18 0.48 7.77 -1.26
N ARG A 19 0.10 8.53 -0.22
CA ARG A 19 0.91 8.71 0.99
C ARG A 19 1.17 7.38 1.69
N VAL A 20 0.12 6.59 1.88
CA VAL A 20 0.19 5.25 2.49
C VAL A 20 1.05 4.31 1.64
N ALA A 21 0.95 4.36 0.31
CA ALA A 21 1.79 3.54 -0.58
C ALA A 21 3.27 3.96 -0.53
N GLN A 22 3.56 5.26 -0.39
CA GLN A 22 4.93 5.76 -0.20
C GLN A 22 5.51 5.31 1.14
N GLU A 23 4.75 5.41 2.23
CA GLU A 23 5.17 4.89 3.55
C GLU A 23 5.36 3.38 3.52
N ALA A 24 4.44 2.64 2.92
CA ALA A 24 4.58 1.20 2.72
C ALA A 24 5.87 0.84 1.97
N LYS A 25 6.21 1.59 0.91
CA LYS A 25 7.45 1.40 0.15
C LYS A 25 8.68 1.70 1.01
N ALA A 26 8.65 2.78 1.78
CA ALA A 26 9.74 3.12 2.70
C ALA A 26 9.93 2.02 3.76
N LEU A 27 8.84 1.53 4.37
CA LEU A 27 8.88 0.42 5.32
C LEU A 27 9.46 -0.85 4.69
N LEU A 28 9.04 -1.20 3.47
CA LEU A 28 9.57 -2.37 2.75
C LEU A 28 11.07 -2.28 2.44
N LEU A 29 11.61 -1.07 2.24
CA LEU A 29 13.01 -0.82 1.89
C LEU A 29 13.92 -0.60 3.10
N HIS A 30 13.39 0.01 4.17
CA HIS A 30 14.16 0.40 5.34
C HIS A 30 13.93 -0.51 6.56
N THR A 31 13.03 -1.49 6.46
CA THR A 31 12.78 -2.47 7.53
C THR A 31 12.80 -3.89 6.98
N ASN A 32 13.18 -4.83 7.84
CA ASN A 32 13.08 -6.27 7.58
C ASN A 32 11.72 -6.85 7.99
N TRP A 33 10.69 -6.01 8.16
CA TRP A 33 9.37 -6.47 8.59
C TRP A 33 8.72 -7.38 7.55
N ASN A 34 7.87 -8.28 8.03
CA ASN A 34 7.07 -9.08 7.13
C ASN A 34 5.98 -8.22 6.51
N ILE A 35 5.56 -8.60 5.30
CA ILE A 35 4.50 -7.92 4.55
C ILE A 35 3.21 -7.81 5.38
N SER A 36 2.92 -8.83 6.21
CA SER A 36 1.80 -8.83 7.15
C SER A 36 1.93 -7.76 8.21
N ASP A 37 3.10 -7.61 8.85
CA ASP A 37 3.33 -6.61 9.90
C ASP A 37 3.21 -5.18 9.36
N ILE A 38 3.73 -4.96 8.15
CA ILE A 38 3.59 -3.68 7.45
C ILE A 38 2.11 -3.40 7.14
N ALA A 39 1.36 -4.40 6.69
CA ALA A 39 -0.07 -4.26 6.44
C ALA A 39 -0.83 -3.88 7.73
N TYR A 40 -0.58 -4.59 8.83
CA TYR A 40 -1.19 -4.29 10.13
C TYR A 40 -0.81 -2.89 10.64
N SER A 41 0.46 -2.49 10.51
CA SER A 41 0.95 -1.17 10.91
C SER A 41 0.31 -0.03 10.12
N LEU A 42 -0.13 -0.29 8.88
CA LEU A 42 -0.81 0.69 8.02
C LEU A 42 -2.34 0.66 8.18
N GLY A 43 -2.86 -0.15 9.11
CA GLY A 43 -4.30 -0.26 9.40
C GLY A 43 -5.06 -1.22 8.48
N PHE A 44 -4.38 -2.11 7.76
CA PHE A 44 -5.05 -3.17 7.00
C PHE A 44 -5.34 -4.37 7.90
N GLU A 45 -6.60 -4.77 7.96
CA GLU A 45 -7.03 -5.95 8.71
C GLU A 45 -6.55 -7.27 8.08
N TYR A 46 -6.34 -7.28 6.76
CA TYR A 46 -5.81 -8.44 6.05
C TYR A 46 -4.64 -8.08 5.11
N PRO A 47 -3.49 -8.77 5.20
CA PRO A 47 -2.33 -8.57 4.34
C PRO A 47 -2.62 -8.75 2.84
N SER A 48 -3.59 -9.59 2.50
CA SER A 48 -4.02 -9.82 1.11
C SER A 48 -4.61 -8.55 0.47
N TYR A 49 -5.36 -7.75 1.24
CA TYR A 49 -5.88 -6.46 0.76
C TYR A 49 -4.76 -5.45 0.56
N PHE A 50 -3.81 -5.39 1.50
CA PHE A 50 -2.62 -4.56 1.36
C PHE A 50 -1.83 -4.90 0.10
N THR A 51 -1.63 -6.18 -0.20
CA THR A 51 -0.88 -6.62 -1.38
C THR A 51 -1.53 -6.15 -2.68
N ASN A 52 -2.84 -6.29 -2.80
CA ASN A 52 -3.61 -5.79 -3.95
C ASN A 52 -3.61 -4.27 -4.04
N PHE A 53 -3.79 -3.59 -2.90
CA PHE A 53 -3.73 -2.13 -2.82
C PHE A 53 -2.37 -1.59 -3.26
N PHE A 54 -1.29 -2.13 -2.70
CA PHE A 54 0.08 -1.71 -2.99
C PHE A 54 0.44 -1.94 -4.46
N LYS A 55 0.07 -3.10 -5.01
CA LYS A 55 0.26 -3.40 -6.44
C LYS A 55 -0.54 -2.44 -7.33
N LYS A 56 -1.76 -2.08 -6.95
CA LYS A 56 -2.59 -1.11 -7.70
C LYS A 56 -2.02 0.31 -7.66
N GLN A 57 -1.39 0.72 -6.56
CA GLN A 57 -0.81 2.06 -6.41
C GLN A 57 0.60 2.18 -7.01
N THR A 58 1.46 1.19 -6.81
CA THR A 58 2.88 1.23 -7.22
C THR A 58 3.18 0.49 -8.52
N GLY A 59 2.25 -0.34 -9.00
CA GLY A 59 2.45 -1.25 -10.14
C GLY A 59 3.27 -2.50 -9.81
N MET A 60 3.88 -2.59 -8.63
CA MET A 60 4.77 -3.68 -8.22
C MET A 60 4.24 -4.37 -6.96
N SER A 61 4.57 -5.65 -6.79
CA SER A 61 4.20 -6.37 -5.56
C SER A 61 5.14 -5.97 -4.40
N PRO A 62 4.67 -5.95 -3.14
CA PRO A 62 5.51 -5.66 -1.97
C PRO A 62 6.77 -6.52 -1.92
N ASN A 63 6.65 -7.79 -2.30
CA ASN A 63 7.77 -8.73 -2.36
C ASN A 63 8.79 -8.37 -3.44
N GLN A 64 8.36 -7.82 -4.59
CA GLN A 64 9.27 -7.37 -5.65
C GLN A 64 10.08 -6.16 -5.20
N VAL A 65 9.44 -5.23 -4.48
CA VAL A 65 10.13 -4.06 -3.89
C VAL A 65 11.14 -4.50 -2.82
N ARG A 66 10.80 -5.52 -2.01
CA ARG A 66 11.70 -6.04 -0.96
C ARG A 66 12.87 -6.84 -1.52
N SER A 67 12.66 -7.67 -2.53
CA SER A 67 13.71 -8.52 -3.11
C SER A 67 14.73 -7.78 -3.96
N GLY A 68 14.58 -6.46 -4.16
CA GLY A 68 15.63 -5.63 -4.77
C GLY A 68 16.06 -6.09 -6.17
N SER A 69 15.19 -6.75 -6.92
CA SER A 69 15.47 -7.13 -8.31
C SER A 69 15.13 -5.94 -9.21
N VAL A 70 15.99 -4.92 -9.12
CA VAL A 70 16.10 -3.85 -10.13
C VAL A 70 16.85 -4.35 -11.35
#